data_AF-A0A7I0ITH6-F1
#
_entry.id   AF-A0A7I0ITH6-F1
#
_cell.length_a   1.000
_cell.length_b   1.000
_cell.length_c   1.000
_cell.angle_alpha   90.00
_cell.angle_beta   90.00
_cell.angle_gamma   90.00
#
_symmetry.space_group_name_H-M   'P 1'
#
loop_
_entity.id
_entity.type
_entity.pdbx_description
1 polymer ?
#
loop_
_entity_poly.entity_id
_entity_poly.type
_entity_poly.pdbx_seq_one_letter_code
_entity_poly.pdbx_strand_id
1 'polypeptide(L)'
;MKNRRYYRDQIWITRLFLFLTILACTFASIEMVRVFWEQLLDHRPFAAIGQIAFTIIIVLLTYGNFVYQFTRLGYFKRLLLHSPPERETLEQIYAENSPALAVLVPSYKEELDIVRETLLSAALQDYPNRRVVLLIDDPPQPKRYEDFEALQKMRELPRTLQKEFNDAASPFLHARKEYLDRKHSHKSKVLKETERLVQLYENASSWFQDRIGSYEDPSVKKDLPEHTRRFMKERFFQEWSNLHSERASELRELLNQGGADTERIEREYNRLSSLFSVQFSTFERKKYLNLSHLPNKAMNLNSYIDLMGKKWKEREESHGVLL
;
A
#
# COMPACT_ATOMS: atom_id res chain seq x y z
N MET A 1 -11.47 1.27 -14.80
CA MET A 1 -12.63 1.30 -13.87
C MET A 1 -13.90 0.96 -14.64
N LYS A 2 -14.87 0.22 -14.07
CA LYS A 2 -16.15 -0.08 -14.75
C LYS A 2 -17.00 1.19 -14.86
N ASN A 3 -17.83 1.30 -15.90
CA ASN A 3 -18.66 2.48 -16.17
C ASN A 3 -19.75 2.66 -15.10
N ARG A 4 -20.17 3.90 -14.80
CA ARG A 4 -21.25 4.26 -13.86
C ARG A 4 -22.53 3.45 -14.07
N ARG A 5 -22.86 3.10 -15.32
CA ARG A 5 -24.00 2.22 -15.64
C ARG A 5 -23.91 0.87 -14.92
N TYR A 6 -22.75 0.22 -14.97
CA TYR A 6 -22.52 -1.05 -14.28
C TYR A 6 -22.80 -0.94 -12.78
N TYR A 7 -22.32 0.11 -12.11
CA TYR A 7 -22.55 0.27 -10.67
C TYR A 7 -24.03 0.51 -10.34
N ARG A 8 -24.76 1.27 -11.17
CA ARG A 8 -26.21 1.44 -11.03
C ARG A 8 -26.94 0.11 -11.17
N ASP A 9 -26.56 -0.70 -12.16
CA ASP A 9 -27.16 -2.02 -12.39
C ASP A 9 -26.88 -2.95 -11.19
N GLN A 10 -25.66 -2.94 -10.65
CA GLN A 10 -25.33 -3.71 -9.45
C GLN A 10 -26.17 -3.28 -8.24
N ILE A 11 -26.40 -1.98 -8.03
CA ILE A 11 -27.28 -1.48 -6.97
C ILE A 11 -28.71 -1.99 -7.15
N TRP A 12 -29.25 -1.94 -8.36
CA TRP A 12 -30.59 -2.44 -8.66
C TRP A 12 -30.71 -3.94 -8.40
N ILE A 13 -29.76 -4.73 -8.89
CA ILE A 13 -29.68 -6.18 -8.65
C ILE A 13 -29.63 -6.45 -7.14
N THR A 14 -28.80 -5.70 -6.39
CA THR A 14 -28.70 -5.84 -4.93
C THR A 14 -30.02 -5.55 -4.24
N ARG A 15 -30.73 -4.49 -4.64
CA ARG A 15 -32.06 -4.13 -4.10
C ARG A 15 -33.10 -5.22 -4.40
N LEU A 16 -33.09 -5.76 -5.61
CA LEU A 16 -33.99 -6.84 -6.01
C LEU A 16 -33.76 -8.09 -5.14
N PHE A 17 -32.52 -8.54 -5.00
CA PHE A 17 -32.20 -9.70 -4.16
C PHE A 17 -32.51 -9.44 -2.69
N LEU A 18 -32.30 -8.22 -2.20
CA LEU A 18 -32.66 -7.85 -0.82
C LEU A 18 -34.18 -7.91 -0.62
N PHE A 19 -34.96 -7.41 -1.58
CA PHE A 19 -36.42 -7.52 -1.56
C PHE A 19 -36.89 -8.99 -1.57
N LEU A 20 -36.34 -9.81 -2.48
CA LEU A 20 -36.66 -11.25 -2.56
C LEU A 20 -36.26 -11.97 -1.26
N THR A 21 -35.14 -11.61 -0.65
CA THR A 21 -34.70 -12.16 0.64
C THR A 21 -35.70 -11.80 1.74
N ILE A 22 -36.12 -10.53 1.85
CA ILE A 22 -37.13 -10.10 2.84
C ILE A 22 -38.42 -10.90 2.67
N LEU A 23 -38.88 -11.05 1.43
CA LEU A 23 -40.10 -11.80 1.13
C LEU A 23 -39.97 -13.27 1.55
N ALA A 24 -38.88 -13.94 1.17
CA ALA A 24 -38.60 -15.32 1.53
C ALA A 24 -38.49 -15.51 3.05
N CYS A 25 -37.81 -14.61 3.74
CA CYS A 25 -37.69 -14.63 5.20
C CYS A 25 -39.03 -14.43 5.89
N THR A 26 -39.91 -13.59 5.33
CA THR A 26 -41.26 -13.36 5.88
C THR A 26 -42.08 -14.66 5.79
N PHE A 27 -42.12 -15.30 4.63
CA PHE A 27 -42.82 -16.59 4.47
C PHE A 27 -42.24 -17.69 5.34
N ALA A 28 -40.90 -17.83 5.36
CA ALA A 28 -40.24 -18.82 6.20
C ALA A 28 -40.52 -18.59 7.69
N SER A 29 -40.57 -17.33 8.14
CA SER A 29 -40.88 -17.01 9.54
C SER A 29 -42.31 -17.37 9.91
N ILE A 30 -43.28 -17.10 9.02
CA ILE A 30 -44.68 -17.48 9.22
C ILE A 30 -44.80 -19.00 9.39
N GLU A 31 -44.17 -19.76 8.49
CA GLU A 31 -44.20 -21.23 8.53
C GLU A 31 -43.50 -21.78 9.78
N MET A 32 -42.34 -21.23 10.15
CA MET A 32 -41.61 -21.65 11.35
C MET A 32 -42.40 -21.40 12.63
N VAL A 33 -43.09 -20.25 12.72
CA VAL A 33 -43.97 -19.93 13.87
C VAL A 33 -45.16 -20.88 13.92
N ARG A 34 -45.76 -21.19 12.77
CA ARG A 34 -46.85 -22.16 12.68
C ARG A 34 -46.42 -23.54 13.17
N VAL A 35 -45.31 -24.07 12.65
CA VAL A 35 -44.77 -25.39 13.04
C VAL A 35 -44.44 -25.42 14.53
N PHE A 36 -43.86 -24.34 15.06
CA PHE A 36 -43.58 -24.22 16.48
C PHE A 36 -44.87 -24.27 17.33
N TRP A 37 -45.91 -23.55 16.91
CA TRP A 37 -47.20 -23.54 17.61
C TRP A 37 -47.89 -24.91 17.58
N GLU A 38 -47.88 -25.60 16.45
CA GLU A 38 -48.41 -26.97 16.32
C GLU A 38 -47.67 -27.95 17.26
N GLN A 39 -46.34 -27.86 17.34
CA GLN A 39 -45.54 -28.70 18.25
C GLN A 39 -45.81 -28.43 19.75
N LEU A 40 -46.11 -27.17 20.10
CA LEU A 40 -46.51 -26.82 21.46
C LEU A 40 -47.89 -27.36 21.82
N LEU A 41 -48.88 -27.20 20.92
CA LEU A 41 -50.23 -27.70 21.11
C LEU A 41 -50.28 -29.23 21.22
N ASP A 42 -49.45 -29.93 20.44
CA ASP A 42 -49.32 -31.39 20.48
C ASP A 42 -48.49 -31.92 21.66
N HIS A 43 -48.09 -31.05 22.60
CA HIS A 43 -47.28 -31.38 23.78
C HIS A 43 -45.96 -32.12 23.44
N ARG A 44 -45.26 -31.69 22.37
CA ARG A 44 -43.96 -32.24 21.94
C ARG A 44 -42.80 -31.28 22.27
N PRO A 45 -42.37 -31.17 23.54
CA PRO A 45 -41.43 -30.14 23.98
C PRO A 45 -40.03 -30.24 23.34
N PHE A 46 -39.52 -31.46 23.13
CA PHE A 46 -38.22 -31.66 22.48
C PHE A 46 -38.21 -31.22 21.02
N ALA A 47 -39.30 -31.45 20.28
CA ALA A 47 -39.45 -30.98 18.91
C ALA A 47 -39.51 -29.45 18.87
N ALA A 48 -40.27 -28.83 19.78
CA ALA A 48 -40.37 -27.37 19.90
C ALA A 48 -39.02 -26.71 20.19
N ILE A 49 -38.18 -27.31 21.06
CA ILE A 49 -36.81 -26.85 21.31
C ILE A 49 -35.96 -26.97 20.04
N GLY A 50 -36.05 -28.10 19.33
CA GLY A 50 -35.36 -28.29 18.05
C GLY A 50 -35.77 -27.25 17.02
N GLN A 51 -37.05 -26.89 16.95
CA GLN A 51 -37.57 -25.86 16.07
C GLN A 51 -37.03 -24.46 16.43
N ILE A 52 -36.96 -24.11 17.72
CA ILE A 52 -36.34 -22.86 18.17
C ILE A 52 -34.87 -22.79 17.72
N ALA A 53 -34.10 -23.87 17.96
CA ALA A 53 -32.70 -23.93 17.55
C ALA A 53 -32.55 -23.77 16.03
N PHE A 54 -33.39 -24.43 15.25
CA PHE A 54 -33.41 -24.30 13.79
C PHE A 54 -33.74 -22.87 13.34
N THR A 55 -34.75 -22.23 13.92
CA THR A 55 -35.10 -20.83 13.63
C THR A 55 -33.94 -19.89 13.95
N ILE A 56 -33.27 -20.07 15.10
CA ILE A 56 -32.09 -19.27 15.46
C ILE A 56 -30.99 -19.39 14.41
N ILE A 57 -30.69 -20.62 13.95
CA ILE A 57 -29.67 -20.85 12.92
C ILE A 57 -30.06 -20.12 11.62
N ILE A 58 -31.30 -20.23 11.18
CA ILE A 58 -31.77 -19.56 9.96
C ILE A 58 -31.69 -18.03 10.10
N VAL A 59 -32.09 -17.48 11.25
CA VAL A 59 -31.97 -16.04 11.52
C VAL A 59 -30.51 -15.58 11.47
N LEU A 60 -29.58 -16.31 12.09
CA LEU A 60 -28.15 -15.97 12.06
C LEU A 60 -27.56 -16.02 10.64
N LEU A 61 -27.88 -17.06 9.85
CA LEU A 61 -27.44 -17.16 8.46
C LEU A 61 -28.02 -16.04 7.59
N THR A 62 -29.30 -15.75 7.78
CA THR A 62 -30.01 -14.68 7.06
C THR A 62 -29.46 -13.30 7.43
N TYR A 63 -29.16 -13.08 8.70
CA TYR A 63 -28.53 -11.85 9.18
C TYR A 63 -27.20 -11.59 8.46
N GLY A 64 -26.35 -12.60 8.32
CA GLY A 64 -25.10 -12.49 7.55
C GLY A 64 -25.32 -12.07 6.09
N ASN A 65 -26.34 -12.63 5.43
CA ASN A 65 -26.73 -12.21 4.07
C ASN A 65 -27.18 -10.75 4.04
N PHE A 66 -28.02 -10.29 4.98
CA PHE A 66 -28.41 -8.87 5.05
C PHE A 66 -27.21 -7.94 5.22
N VAL A 67 -26.30 -8.25 6.16
CA VAL A 67 -25.06 -7.48 6.37
C VAL A 67 -24.26 -7.40 5.07
N TYR A 68 -24.10 -8.51 4.35
CA TYR A 68 -23.42 -8.53 3.05
C TYR A 68 -24.13 -7.66 2.01
N GLN A 69 -25.45 -7.79 1.83
CA GLN A 69 -26.18 -7.02 0.80
C GLN A 69 -26.19 -5.52 1.13
N PHE A 70 -26.31 -5.12 2.40
CA PHE A 70 -26.23 -3.72 2.81
C PHE A 70 -24.83 -3.14 2.61
N THR A 71 -23.78 -3.86 2.99
CA THR A 71 -22.39 -3.42 2.76
C THR A 71 -22.07 -3.33 1.28
N ARG A 72 -22.58 -4.26 0.46
CA ARG A 72 -22.49 -4.23 -1.00
C ARG A 72 -23.21 -3.03 -1.61
N LEU A 73 -24.42 -2.67 -1.13
CA LEU A 73 -25.11 -1.43 -1.53
C LEU A 73 -24.26 -0.19 -1.21
N GLY A 74 -23.73 -0.12 0.02
CA GLY A 74 -22.87 0.98 0.45
C GLY A 74 -21.61 1.09 -0.40
N TYR A 75 -20.98 -0.04 -0.73
CA TYR A 75 -19.81 -0.12 -1.59
C TYR A 75 -20.08 0.47 -2.99
N PHE A 76 -21.13 0.02 -3.68
CA PHE A 76 -21.43 0.54 -5.02
C PHE A 76 -21.91 2.00 -5.01
N LYS A 77 -22.60 2.44 -3.96
CA LYS A 77 -22.93 3.86 -3.79
C LYS A 77 -21.66 4.71 -3.64
N ARG A 78 -20.69 4.27 -2.83
CA ARG A 78 -19.40 4.96 -2.71
C ARG A 78 -18.65 5.01 -4.04
N LEU A 79 -18.63 3.93 -4.80
CA LEU A 79 -17.99 3.92 -6.13
C LEU A 79 -18.68 4.84 -7.14
N LEU A 80 -20.00 5.03 -7.05
CA LEU A 80 -20.71 5.98 -7.91
C LEU A 80 -20.42 7.44 -7.56
N LEU A 81 -20.26 7.73 -6.26
CA LEU A 81 -19.97 9.07 -5.75
C LEU A 81 -18.47 9.40 -5.86
N HIS A 82 -17.60 8.39 -5.85
CA HIS A 82 -16.17 8.59 -5.96
C HIS A 82 -15.83 9.16 -7.34
N SER A 83 -15.25 10.35 -7.32
CA SER A 83 -14.53 10.93 -8.44
C SER A 83 -13.05 10.90 -8.07
N PRO A 84 -12.18 10.25 -8.86
CA PRO A 84 -10.76 10.38 -8.64
C PRO A 84 -10.36 11.86 -8.78
N PRO A 85 -9.49 12.40 -7.91
CA PRO A 85 -8.95 13.74 -8.08
C PRO A 85 -8.25 13.87 -9.42
N GLU A 86 -8.25 15.08 -9.99
CA GLU A 86 -7.49 15.37 -11.19
C GLU A 86 -5.99 15.25 -10.90
N ARG A 87 -5.23 14.83 -11.92
CA ARG A 87 -3.78 14.64 -11.83
C ARG A 87 -3.08 15.90 -11.30
N GLU A 88 -3.51 17.07 -11.79
CA GLU A 88 -2.96 18.36 -11.37
C GLU A 88 -3.14 18.61 -9.87
N THR A 89 -4.32 18.27 -9.32
CA THR A 89 -4.59 18.38 -7.87
C THR A 89 -3.68 17.48 -7.06
N LEU A 90 -3.43 16.24 -7.51
CA LEU A 90 -2.52 15.32 -6.81
C LEU A 90 -1.08 15.82 -6.83
N GLU A 91 -0.66 16.43 -7.93
CA GLU A 91 0.71 16.92 -8.12
C GLU A 91 1.02 18.21 -7.35
N GLN A 92 0.03 18.87 -6.75
CA GLN A 92 0.24 20.02 -5.86
C GLN A 92 1.14 19.68 -4.67
N ILE A 93 1.17 18.40 -4.27
CA ILE A 93 2.06 17.92 -3.19
C ILE A 93 3.54 18.17 -3.45
N TYR A 94 3.93 18.37 -4.72
CA TYR A 94 5.30 18.67 -5.14
C TYR A 94 5.63 20.17 -5.17
N ALA A 95 4.63 21.04 -5.06
CA ALA A 95 4.83 22.49 -4.95
C ALA A 95 4.94 22.95 -3.49
N GLU A 96 4.31 22.23 -2.56
CA GLU A 96 4.22 22.58 -1.14
C GLU A 96 5.18 21.76 -0.25
N ASN A 97 5.32 22.18 1.00
CA ASN A 97 5.96 21.35 2.02
C ASN A 97 5.06 20.16 2.35
N SER A 98 5.31 19.04 1.68
CA SER A 98 4.52 17.83 1.84
C SER A 98 4.58 17.26 3.26
N PRO A 99 3.43 16.87 3.84
CA PRO A 99 3.39 16.11 5.09
C PRO A 99 4.30 14.87 5.02
N ALA A 100 4.89 14.51 6.16
CA ALA A 100 5.69 13.27 6.22
C ALA A 100 4.77 12.05 6.10
N LEU A 101 5.17 11.07 5.28
CA LEU A 101 4.48 9.80 5.13
C LEU A 101 5.33 8.65 5.67
N ALA A 102 4.84 7.94 6.67
CA ALA A 102 5.43 6.72 7.18
C ALA A 102 4.66 5.50 6.65
N VAL A 103 5.34 4.60 5.93
CA VAL A 103 4.81 3.32 5.46
C VAL A 103 5.38 2.21 6.33
N LEU A 104 4.50 1.47 7.01
CA LEU A 104 4.87 0.43 7.96
C LEU A 104 4.67 -0.94 7.32
N VAL A 105 5.74 -1.73 7.22
CA VAL A 105 5.73 -3.05 6.59
C VAL A 105 5.95 -4.11 7.68
N PRO A 106 4.88 -4.72 8.21
CA PRO A 106 5.00 -5.76 9.22
C PRO A 106 5.47 -7.08 8.61
N SER A 107 6.44 -7.70 9.28
CA SER A 107 7.08 -8.95 8.87
C SER A 107 7.22 -9.91 10.06
N TYR A 108 6.85 -11.17 9.87
CA TYR A 108 7.16 -12.31 10.73
C TYR A 108 7.55 -13.53 9.87
N LYS A 109 8.84 -13.88 9.89
CA LYS A 109 9.41 -15.03 9.18
C LYS A 109 9.00 -15.14 7.69
N GLU A 110 8.79 -14.02 7.00
CA GLU A 110 8.60 -14.06 5.55
C GLU A 110 9.94 -14.23 4.82
N GLU A 111 9.85 -14.71 3.58
CA GLU A 111 10.98 -14.82 2.68
C GLU A 111 11.58 -13.45 2.35
N LEU A 112 12.91 -13.37 2.36
CA LEU A 112 13.67 -12.12 2.18
C LEU A 112 13.24 -11.37 0.91
N ASP A 113 13.10 -12.07 -0.21
CA ASP A 113 12.76 -11.45 -1.49
C ASP A 113 11.34 -10.92 -1.52
N ILE A 114 10.38 -11.59 -0.86
CA ILE A 114 9.01 -11.08 -0.75
C ILE A 114 8.98 -9.76 0.03
N VAL A 115 9.78 -9.68 1.10
CA VAL A 115 9.91 -8.44 1.89
C VAL A 115 10.60 -7.36 1.07
N ARG A 116 11.66 -7.70 0.32
CA ARG A 116 12.35 -6.78 -0.59
C ARG A 116 11.37 -6.18 -1.60
N GLU A 117 10.58 -7.00 -2.30
CA GLU A 117 9.59 -6.53 -3.28
C GLU A 117 8.52 -5.64 -2.64
N THR A 118 8.12 -5.95 -1.40
CA THR A 118 7.18 -5.13 -0.62
C THR A 118 7.78 -3.76 -0.27
N LEU A 119 9.03 -3.73 0.18
CA LEU A 119 9.75 -2.49 0.50
C LEU A 119 9.98 -1.63 -0.75
N LEU A 120 10.30 -2.24 -1.90
CA LEU A 120 10.43 -1.54 -3.17
C LEU A 120 9.09 -0.92 -3.62
N SER A 121 8.00 -1.68 -3.55
CA SER A 121 6.66 -1.17 -3.85
C SER A 121 6.29 0.02 -2.95
N ALA A 122 6.61 -0.04 -1.65
CA ALA A 122 6.36 1.05 -0.72
C ALA A 122 7.25 2.28 -1.00
N ALA A 123 8.53 2.06 -1.29
CA ALA A 123 9.51 3.12 -1.47
C ALA A 123 9.28 3.94 -2.75
N LEU A 124 8.83 3.30 -3.81
CA LEU A 124 8.62 3.92 -5.12
C LEU A 124 7.23 4.56 -5.29
N GLN A 125 6.40 4.67 -4.25
CA GLN A 125 5.13 5.40 -4.35
C GLN A 125 5.34 6.90 -4.70
N ASP A 126 4.47 7.45 -5.54
CA ASP A 126 4.53 8.84 -6.06
C ASP A 126 4.08 9.86 -4.99
N TYR A 127 4.86 10.03 -3.92
CA TYR A 127 4.54 10.96 -2.82
C TYR A 127 5.80 11.47 -2.10
N PRO A 128 6.13 12.75 -1.95
CA PRO A 128 7.40 13.19 -1.34
C PRO A 128 7.53 12.90 0.17
N ASN A 129 8.73 13.07 0.75
CA ASN A 129 8.99 12.94 2.20
C ASN A 129 8.53 11.59 2.82
N ARG A 130 8.99 10.48 2.21
CA ARG A 130 8.62 9.11 2.62
C ARG A 130 9.63 8.47 3.55
N ARG A 131 9.11 7.75 4.54
CA ARG A 131 9.86 6.77 5.34
C ARG A 131 9.21 5.41 5.24
N VAL A 132 9.98 4.39 4.90
CA VAL A 132 9.56 2.99 4.90
C VAL A 132 10.21 2.29 6.09
N VAL A 133 9.39 1.68 6.94
CA VAL A 133 9.83 1.03 8.17
C VAL A 133 9.50 -0.46 8.09
N LEU A 134 10.53 -1.29 8.12
CA LEU A 134 10.38 -2.74 8.24
C LEU A 134 10.17 -3.10 9.71
N LEU A 135 8.97 -3.54 10.06
CA LEU A 135 8.64 -3.98 11.42
C LEU A 135 8.90 -5.48 11.53
N ILE A 136 10.09 -5.85 12.01
CA ILE A 136 10.52 -7.23 12.17
C ILE A 136 9.94 -7.78 13.48
N ASP A 137 9.12 -8.82 13.38
CA ASP A 137 8.49 -9.49 14.52
C ASP A 137 9.17 -10.82 14.89
N ASP A 138 10.26 -11.17 14.22
CA ASP A 138 11.02 -12.39 14.49
C ASP A 138 11.59 -12.38 15.93
N PRO A 139 11.76 -13.57 16.56
CA PRO A 139 12.44 -13.65 17.84
C PRO A 139 13.84 -13.02 17.75
N PRO A 140 14.21 -12.08 18.65
CA PRO A 140 15.46 -11.32 18.52
C PRO A 140 16.71 -12.19 18.70
N GLN A 141 16.56 -13.31 19.42
CA GLN A 141 17.55 -14.35 19.66
C GLN A 141 16.98 -15.71 19.22
N PRO A 142 17.04 -16.02 17.91
CA PRO A 142 16.53 -17.27 17.39
C PRO A 142 17.38 -18.47 17.86
N LYS A 143 16.74 -19.63 18.03
CA LYS A 143 17.40 -20.87 18.49
C LYS A 143 18.09 -21.64 17.37
N ARG A 144 17.58 -21.53 16.13
CA ARG A 144 18.10 -22.23 14.95
C ARG A 144 19.04 -21.32 14.17
N TYR A 145 20.11 -21.87 13.62
CA TYR A 145 21.07 -21.13 12.79
C TYR A 145 20.42 -20.54 11.53
N GLU A 146 19.53 -21.28 10.87
CA GLU A 146 18.78 -20.80 9.70
C GLU A 146 17.94 -19.56 10.01
N ASP A 147 17.23 -19.57 11.16
CA ASP A 147 16.45 -18.42 11.63
C ASP A 147 17.37 -17.23 11.99
N PHE A 148 18.56 -17.49 12.54
CA PHE A 148 19.57 -16.46 12.79
C PHE A 148 20.04 -15.82 11.49
N GLU A 149 20.41 -16.61 10.49
CA GLU A 149 20.88 -16.12 9.19
C GLU A 149 19.79 -15.29 8.48
N ALA A 150 18.56 -15.79 8.44
CA ALA A 150 17.42 -15.09 7.87
C ALA A 150 17.18 -13.73 8.58
N LEU A 151 17.20 -13.72 9.91
CA LEU A 151 17.03 -12.49 10.70
C LEU A 151 18.15 -11.47 10.43
N GLN A 152 19.40 -11.89 10.27
CA GLN A 152 20.49 -10.97 9.92
C GLN A 152 20.28 -10.36 8.53
N LYS A 153 19.90 -11.17 7.54
CA LYS A 153 19.57 -10.67 6.19
C LYS A 153 18.41 -9.67 6.23
N MET A 154 17.38 -9.97 7.01
CA MET A 154 16.23 -9.07 7.22
C MET A 154 16.59 -7.76 7.90
N ARG A 155 17.50 -7.77 8.87
CA ARG A 155 18.02 -6.55 9.52
C ARG A 155 18.85 -5.68 8.58
N GLU A 156 19.65 -6.30 7.70
CA GLU A 156 20.52 -5.59 6.74
C GLU A 156 19.76 -5.07 5.52
N LEU A 157 18.61 -5.67 5.16
CA LEU A 157 17.87 -5.35 3.96
C LEU A 157 17.53 -3.84 3.82
N PRO A 158 16.95 -3.15 4.83
CA PRO A 158 16.70 -1.71 4.75
C PRO A 158 17.95 -0.86 4.52
N ARG A 159 19.11 -1.25 5.06
CA ARG A 159 20.38 -0.55 4.85
C ARG A 159 20.89 -0.74 3.41
N THR A 160 20.77 -1.94 2.88
CA THR A 160 21.12 -2.25 1.48
C THR A 160 20.25 -1.43 0.52
N LEU A 161 18.93 -1.41 0.74
CA LEU A 161 17.99 -0.61 -0.06
C LEU A 161 18.25 0.90 0.10
N GLN A 162 18.60 1.37 1.29
CA GLN A 162 18.95 2.78 1.49
C GLN A 162 20.12 3.20 0.60
N LYS A 163 21.15 2.36 0.48
CA LYS A 163 22.28 2.64 -0.41
C LYS A 163 21.83 2.68 -1.87
N GLU A 164 21.08 1.67 -2.32
CA GLU A 164 20.55 1.58 -3.68
C GLU A 164 19.73 2.83 -4.07
N PHE A 165 18.85 3.29 -3.18
CA PHE A 165 18.01 4.46 -3.43
C PHE A 165 18.77 5.78 -3.33
N ASN A 166 19.77 5.88 -2.46
CA ASN A 166 20.65 7.06 -2.42
C ASN A 166 21.42 7.22 -3.73
N ASP A 167 21.95 6.11 -4.26
CA ASP A 167 22.67 6.08 -5.53
C ASP A 167 21.72 6.48 -6.69
N ALA A 168 20.50 5.95 -6.70
CA ALA A 168 19.48 6.30 -7.69
C ALA A 168 18.99 7.76 -7.57
N ALA A 169 18.87 8.30 -6.35
CA ALA A 169 18.40 9.66 -6.11
C ALA A 169 19.44 10.74 -6.46
N SER A 170 20.73 10.42 -6.35
CA SER A 170 21.83 11.37 -6.45
C SER A 170 21.78 12.27 -7.71
N PRO A 171 21.59 11.74 -8.94
CA PRO A 171 21.51 12.57 -10.15
C PRO A 171 20.34 13.57 -10.12
N PHE A 172 19.19 13.17 -9.58
CA PHE A 172 17.98 14.01 -9.53
C PHE A 172 18.07 15.08 -8.46
N LEU A 173 18.62 14.74 -7.29
CA LEU A 173 18.91 15.69 -6.22
C LEU A 173 19.93 16.75 -6.68
N HIS A 174 20.98 16.31 -7.38
CA HIS A 174 21.97 17.20 -7.96
C HIS A 174 21.33 18.14 -8.99
N ALA A 175 20.57 17.60 -9.94
CA ALA A 175 19.92 18.40 -10.97
C ALA A 175 18.95 19.45 -10.40
N ARG A 176 18.18 19.09 -9.36
CA ARG A 176 17.33 20.04 -8.64
C ARG A 176 18.15 21.14 -7.97
N LYS A 177 19.25 20.79 -7.29
CA LYS A 177 20.12 21.78 -6.65
C LYS A 177 20.67 22.77 -7.67
N GLU A 178 21.23 22.28 -8.78
CA GLU A 178 21.76 23.16 -9.82
C GLU A 178 20.66 24.03 -10.47
N TYR A 179 19.44 23.49 -10.63
CA TYR A 179 18.30 24.29 -11.10
C TYR A 179 18.01 25.44 -10.13
N LEU A 180 17.99 25.19 -8.83
CA LEU A 180 17.79 26.23 -7.81
C LEU A 180 18.91 27.28 -7.89
N ASP A 181 20.17 26.88 -8.04
CA ASP A 181 21.30 27.80 -8.20
C ASP A 181 21.14 28.68 -9.48
N ARG A 182 20.71 28.09 -10.59
CA ARG A 182 20.40 28.82 -11.84
C ARG A 182 19.19 29.74 -11.69
N LYS A 183 18.17 29.33 -10.95
CA LYS A 183 16.97 30.12 -10.66
C LYS A 183 17.33 31.35 -9.83
N HIS A 184 18.08 31.17 -8.74
CA HIS A 184 18.54 32.27 -7.87
C HIS A 184 19.47 33.24 -8.56
N SER A 185 20.32 32.77 -9.48
CA SER A 185 21.21 33.62 -10.26
C SER A 185 20.55 34.23 -11.51
N HIS A 186 19.25 34.05 -11.71
CA HIS A 186 18.49 34.48 -12.90
C HIS A 186 19.09 33.98 -14.24
N LYS A 187 19.79 32.84 -14.21
CA LYS A 187 20.40 32.18 -15.38
C LYS A 187 19.56 31.01 -15.91
N SER A 188 18.49 30.65 -15.20
CA SER A 188 17.54 29.63 -15.63
C SER A 188 16.82 30.08 -16.91
N LYS A 189 16.83 29.23 -17.94
CA LYS A 189 16.14 29.48 -19.22
C LYS A 189 15.15 28.35 -19.47
N VAL A 190 13.87 28.70 -19.60
CA VAL A 190 12.74 27.77 -19.76
C VAL A 190 13.01 26.64 -20.75
N LEU A 191 13.46 26.96 -21.98
CA LEU A 191 13.78 25.94 -23.00
C LEU A 191 14.86 24.95 -22.51
N LYS A 192 15.96 25.45 -21.94
CA LYS A 192 17.07 24.61 -21.48
C LYS A 192 16.73 23.80 -20.23
N GLU A 193 15.88 24.32 -19.35
CA GLU A 193 15.43 23.55 -18.18
C GLU A 193 14.41 22.47 -18.60
N THR A 194 13.53 22.78 -19.54
CA THR A 194 12.58 21.80 -20.11
C THR A 194 13.34 20.65 -20.78
N GLU A 195 14.34 20.96 -21.62
CA GLU A 195 15.22 19.96 -22.25
C GLU A 195 15.93 19.07 -21.23
N ARG A 196 16.46 19.65 -20.14
CA ARG A 196 17.08 18.86 -19.05
C ARG A 196 16.08 17.95 -18.35
N LEU A 197 14.86 18.43 -18.10
CA LEU A 197 13.82 17.61 -17.48
C LEU A 197 13.41 16.43 -18.35
N VAL A 198 13.35 16.61 -19.68
CA VAL A 198 13.15 15.50 -20.63
C VAL A 198 14.23 14.43 -20.43
N GLN A 199 15.51 14.82 -20.44
CA GLN A 199 16.62 13.87 -20.24
C GLN A 199 16.55 13.19 -18.87
N LEU A 200 16.19 13.90 -17.81
CA LEU A 200 16.06 13.32 -16.47
C LEU A 200 14.93 12.29 -16.41
N TYR A 201 13.78 12.55 -17.03
CA TYR A 201 12.70 11.57 -17.10
C TYR A 201 13.06 10.35 -17.96
N GLU A 202 13.84 10.52 -19.02
CA GLU A 202 14.41 9.40 -19.79
C GLU A 202 15.37 8.57 -18.94
N ASN A 203 16.24 9.21 -18.14
CA ASN A 203 17.13 8.53 -17.21
C ASN A 203 16.34 7.76 -16.13
N ALA A 204 15.28 8.37 -15.59
CA ALA A 204 14.38 7.70 -14.65
C ALA A 204 13.74 6.47 -15.30
N SER A 205 13.19 6.60 -16.51
CA SER A 205 12.61 5.48 -17.26
C SER A 205 13.62 4.36 -17.50
N SER A 206 14.86 4.69 -17.88
CA SER A 206 15.95 3.74 -18.07
C SER A 206 16.24 2.95 -16.79
N TRP A 207 16.24 3.60 -15.62
CA TRP A 207 16.44 2.92 -14.35
C TRP A 207 15.37 1.84 -14.09
N PHE A 208 14.11 2.13 -14.41
CA PHE A 208 13.03 1.13 -14.32
C PHE A 208 13.21 0.01 -15.34
N GLN A 209 13.68 0.30 -16.56
CA GLN A 209 13.97 -0.72 -17.58
C GLN A 209 15.12 -1.65 -17.17
N ASP A 210 16.18 -1.11 -16.57
CA ASP A 210 17.29 -1.91 -16.04
C ASP A 210 16.79 -2.86 -14.94
N ARG A 211 15.86 -2.39 -14.09
CA ARG A 211 15.20 -3.23 -13.08
C ARG A 211 14.37 -4.33 -13.73
N ILE A 212 13.60 -4.05 -14.79
CA ILE A 212 12.85 -5.07 -15.54
C ILE A 212 13.78 -6.18 -16.05
N GLY A 213 14.94 -5.82 -16.61
CA GLY A 213 15.93 -6.78 -17.09
C GLY A 213 16.46 -7.71 -15.99
N SER A 214 16.62 -7.21 -14.76
CA SER A 214 17.09 -8.03 -13.63
C SER A 214 16.14 -9.18 -13.24
N TYR A 215 14.83 -9.09 -13.54
CA TYR A 215 13.88 -10.17 -13.28
C TYR A 215 13.97 -11.32 -14.28
N GLU A 216 14.77 -11.18 -15.33
CA GLU A 216 15.07 -12.26 -16.28
C GLU A 216 16.28 -13.10 -15.84
N ASP A 217 17.02 -12.65 -14.82
CA ASP A 217 18.18 -13.36 -14.28
C ASP A 217 17.78 -14.71 -13.63
N PRO A 218 18.35 -15.85 -14.09
CA PRO A 218 18.07 -17.17 -13.52
C PRO A 218 18.37 -17.32 -12.02
N SER A 219 19.27 -16.50 -11.46
CA SER A 219 19.60 -16.51 -10.04
C SER A 219 18.45 -15.96 -9.18
N VAL A 220 17.86 -14.84 -9.60
CA VAL A 220 16.69 -14.19 -8.96
C VAL A 220 15.42 -15.05 -9.11
N LYS A 221 15.34 -15.83 -10.19
CA LYS A 221 14.18 -16.67 -10.50
C LYS A 221 13.91 -17.78 -9.49
N LYS A 222 14.93 -18.29 -8.77
CA LYS A 222 14.78 -19.44 -7.86
C LYS A 222 14.05 -19.07 -6.57
N ASP A 223 14.24 -17.85 -6.08
CA ASP A 223 13.84 -17.46 -4.73
C ASP A 223 12.52 -16.66 -4.72
N LEU A 224 12.14 -16.05 -5.85
CA LEU A 224 10.90 -15.29 -5.99
C LEU A 224 9.79 -16.07 -6.74
N PRO A 225 8.60 -16.27 -6.15
CA PRO A 225 7.46 -16.92 -6.81
C PRO A 225 7.12 -16.29 -8.15
N GLU A 226 6.86 -17.12 -9.18
CA GLU A 226 6.64 -16.67 -10.56
C GLU A 226 5.53 -15.62 -10.68
N HIS A 227 4.44 -15.76 -9.93
CA HIS A 227 3.34 -14.79 -9.95
C HIS A 227 3.77 -13.41 -9.44
N THR A 228 4.57 -13.36 -8.37
CA THR A 228 5.11 -12.12 -7.80
C THR A 228 6.12 -11.48 -8.75
N ARG A 229 7.06 -12.27 -9.27
CA ARG A 229 8.05 -11.82 -10.25
C ARG A 229 7.39 -11.21 -11.49
N ARG A 230 6.41 -11.91 -12.06
CA ARG A 230 5.66 -11.41 -13.22
C ARG A 230 4.90 -10.13 -12.89
N PHE A 231 4.26 -10.05 -11.71
CA PHE A 231 3.58 -8.83 -11.28
C PHE A 231 4.55 -7.66 -11.15
N MET A 232 5.68 -7.83 -10.46
CA MET A 232 6.67 -6.77 -10.28
C MET A 232 7.22 -6.29 -11.63
N LYS A 233 7.59 -7.23 -12.52
CA LYS A 233 8.07 -6.90 -13.87
C LYS A 233 7.02 -6.17 -14.71
N GLU A 234 5.88 -6.81 -14.95
CA GLU A 234 4.92 -6.39 -15.99
C GLU A 234 3.92 -5.34 -15.52
N ARG A 235 3.56 -5.35 -14.23
CA ARG A 235 2.51 -4.47 -13.68
C ARG A 235 3.04 -3.34 -12.82
N PHE A 236 4.27 -3.48 -12.32
CA PHE A 236 4.88 -2.45 -11.50
C PHE A 236 5.97 -1.71 -12.28
N PHE A 237 7.16 -2.29 -12.48
CA PHE A 237 8.27 -1.58 -13.10
C PHE A 237 7.98 -1.12 -14.53
N GLN A 238 7.28 -1.93 -15.34
CA GLN A 238 6.90 -1.54 -16.70
C GLN A 238 5.95 -0.33 -16.71
N GLU A 239 4.92 -0.32 -15.86
CA GLU A 239 3.99 0.80 -15.79
C GLU A 239 4.69 2.09 -15.32
N TRP A 240 5.62 1.99 -14.37
CA TRP A 240 6.44 3.14 -13.94
C TRP A 240 7.38 3.65 -15.03
N SER A 241 8.03 2.75 -15.78
CA SER A 241 8.83 3.15 -16.95
C SER A 241 7.96 3.87 -17.99
N ASN A 242 6.76 3.36 -18.27
CA ASN A 242 5.83 3.99 -19.20
C ASN A 242 5.42 5.39 -18.72
N LEU A 243 5.05 5.55 -17.44
CA LEU A 243 4.68 6.85 -16.87
C LEU A 243 5.78 7.91 -16.98
N HIS A 244 7.05 7.53 -16.78
CA HIS A 244 8.17 8.45 -16.95
C HIS A 244 8.45 8.77 -18.42
N SER A 245 8.28 7.80 -19.32
CA SER A 245 8.44 8.00 -20.77
C SER A 245 7.34 8.90 -21.36
N GLU A 246 6.09 8.71 -20.90
CA GLU A 246 4.96 9.59 -21.22
C GLU A 246 5.25 11.01 -20.75
N ARG A 247 5.76 11.18 -19.52
CA ARG A 247 6.12 12.50 -19.01
C ARG A 247 7.25 13.17 -19.79
N ALA A 248 8.28 12.43 -20.19
CA ALA A 248 9.33 12.94 -21.07
C ALA A 248 8.74 13.42 -22.41
N SER A 249 7.75 12.69 -22.94
CA SER A 249 7.05 13.04 -24.18
C SER A 249 6.21 14.32 -24.03
N GLU A 250 5.45 14.45 -22.94
CA GLU A 250 4.69 15.68 -22.61
C GLU A 250 5.62 16.90 -22.54
N LEU A 251 6.77 16.78 -21.88
CA LEU A 251 7.75 17.87 -21.77
C LEU A 251 8.42 18.19 -23.11
N ARG A 252 8.61 17.20 -23.99
CA ARG A 252 9.14 17.39 -25.35
C ARG A 252 8.15 18.12 -26.25
N GLU A 253 6.85 17.86 -26.10
CA GLU A 253 5.81 18.65 -26.77
C GLU A 253 5.83 20.11 -26.29
N LEU A 254 5.93 20.35 -24.99
CA LEU A 254 6.07 21.71 -24.44
C LEU A 254 7.34 22.39 -24.95
N LEU A 255 8.46 21.66 -25.04
CA LEU A 255 9.71 22.19 -25.59
C LEU A 255 9.53 22.71 -27.04
N ASN A 256 8.79 21.98 -27.87
CA ASN A 256 8.46 22.40 -29.24
C ASN A 256 7.55 23.64 -29.29
N GLN A 257 6.82 23.92 -28.21
CA GLN A 257 5.90 25.06 -28.06
C GLN A 257 6.55 26.26 -27.33
N GLY A 258 7.85 26.23 -27.05
CA GLY A 258 8.57 27.32 -26.38
C GLY A 258 9.06 26.99 -24.96
N GLY A 259 8.78 25.78 -24.47
CA GLY A 259 9.17 25.25 -23.17
C GLY A 259 8.04 25.30 -22.13
N ALA A 260 8.22 24.54 -21.05
CA ALA A 260 7.28 24.52 -19.93
C ALA A 260 7.35 25.82 -19.12
N ASP A 261 6.25 26.26 -18.52
CA ASP A 261 6.29 27.41 -17.62
C ASP A 261 7.15 27.16 -16.36
N THR A 262 7.46 28.22 -15.63
CA THR A 262 8.40 28.14 -14.50
C THR A 262 7.85 27.31 -13.34
N GLU A 263 6.53 27.35 -13.11
CA GLU A 263 5.88 26.59 -12.04
C GLU A 263 5.93 25.09 -12.34
N ARG A 264 5.65 24.74 -13.60
CA ARG A 264 5.76 23.38 -14.12
C ARG A 264 7.18 22.85 -13.99
N ILE A 265 8.18 23.62 -14.41
CA ILE A 265 9.59 23.24 -14.30
C ILE A 265 9.97 22.93 -12.84
N GLU A 266 9.61 23.81 -11.91
CA GLU A 266 9.91 23.64 -10.49
C GLU A 266 9.24 22.39 -9.91
N ARG A 267 7.95 22.18 -10.24
CA ARG A 267 7.18 21.01 -9.82
C ARG A 267 7.84 19.71 -10.30
N GLU A 268 8.32 19.67 -11.54
CA GLU A 268 8.97 18.48 -12.10
C GLU A 268 10.34 18.19 -11.47
N TYR A 269 11.15 19.22 -11.19
CA TYR A 269 12.38 19.04 -10.43
C TYR A 269 12.10 18.53 -9.01
N ASN A 270 11.09 19.07 -8.34
CA ASN A 270 10.69 18.61 -7.00
C ASN A 270 10.23 17.15 -7.05
N ARG A 271 9.36 16.79 -8.01
CA ARG A 271 8.89 15.42 -8.20
C ARG A 271 10.01 14.43 -8.48
N LEU A 272 10.85 14.68 -9.48
CA LEU A 272 12.00 13.82 -9.81
C LEU A 272 12.97 13.66 -8.64
N SER A 273 13.27 14.75 -7.93
CA SER A 273 14.15 14.69 -6.75
C SER A 273 13.56 13.84 -5.62
N SER A 274 12.24 13.73 -5.56
CA SER A 274 11.52 12.94 -4.55
C SER A 274 11.31 11.48 -4.95
N LEU A 275 11.50 11.12 -6.22
CA LEU A 275 11.19 9.80 -6.78
C LEU A 275 11.92 8.68 -6.03
N PHE A 276 13.22 8.84 -5.84
CA PHE A 276 14.07 7.87 -5.12
C PHE A 276 14.45 8.33 -3.71
N SER A 277 14.01 9.53 -3.29
CA SER A 277 14.31 10.05 -1.95
C SER A 277 13.39 9.44 -0.90
N VAL A 278 13.87 8.37 -0.25
CA VAL A 278 13.17 7.63 0.79
C VAL A 278 14.11 7.31 1.95
N GLN A 279 13.57 7.29 3.16
CA GLN A 279 14.28 6.79 4.34
C GLN A 279 13.84 5.38 4.69
N PHE A 280 14.77 4.45 4.75
CA PHE A 280 14.53 3.09 5.23
C PHE A 280 14.98 2.94 6.68
N SER A 281 14.21 2.18 7.47
CA SER A 281 14.57 1.84 8.84
C SER A 281 13.97 0.50 9.24
N THR A 282 14.50 -0.10 10.31
CA THR A 282 13.94 -1.30 10.94
C THR A 282 13.38 -0.96 12.31
N PHE A 283 12.42 -1.75 12.76
CA PHE A 283 11.97 -1.75 14.14
C PHE A 283 11.67 -3.16 14.60
N GLU A 284 12.21 -3.54 15.76
CA GLU A 284 12.07 -4.86 16.37
C GLU A 284 11.51 -4.70 17.78
N ARG A 285 10.18 -4.66 17.94
CA ARG A 285 9.58 -4.44 19.27
C ARG A 285 10.07 -5.45 20.33
N LYS A 286 10.37 -6.70 19.93
CA LYS A 286 10.76 -7.79 20.82
C LYS A 286 12.18 -7.62 21.37
N LYS A 287 12.95 -6.63 20.90
CA LYS A 287 14.21 -6.25 21.54
C LYS A 287 14.00 -5.51 22.87
N TYR A 288 12.84 -4.88 23.06
CA TYR A 288 12.60 -4.01 24.19
C TYR A 288 11.71 -4.68 25.25
N LEU A 289 12.16 -4.70 26.50
CA LEU A 289 11.45 -5.36 27.60
C LEU A 289 10.11 -4.68 27.94
N ASN A 290 10.02 -3.36 27.77
CA ASN A 290 8.85 -2.55 28.08
C ASN A 290 7.81 -2.47 26.95
N LEU A 291 8.05 -3.15 25.81
CA LEU A 291 7.06 -3.27 24.73
C LEU A 291 6.40 -4.64 24.75
N SER A 292 5.24 -4.78 24.10
CA SER A 292 4.53 -6.07 24.04
C SER A 292 5.38 -7.16 23.37
N HIS A 293 5.30 -8.40 23.87
CA HIS A 293 5.94 -9.59 23.29
C HIS A 293 4.93 -10.62 22.73
N LEU A 294 3.62 -10.31 22.74
CA LEU A 294 2.58 -11.24 22.28
C LEU A 294 2.78 -11.65 20.81
N PRO A 295 2.54 -12.91 20.41
CA PRO A 295 2.87 -13.41 19.07
C PRO A 295 1.80 -13.05 18.03
N ASN A 296 1.60 -11.76 17.73
CA ASN A 296 0.76 -11.31 16.62
C ASN A 296 1.34 -10.08 15.90
N LYS A 297 1.08 -9.95 14.59
CA LYS A 297 1.58 -8.84 13.76
C LYS A 297 1.03 -7.48 14.21
N ALA A 298 -0.19 -7.45 14.75
CA ALA A 298 -0.84 -6.22 15.17
C ALA A 298 -0.09 -5.52 16.32
N MET A 299 0.54 -6.28 17.22
CA MET A 299 1.30 -5.67 18.33
C MET A 299 2.56 -4.95 17.86
N ASN A 300 3.25 -5.41 16.81
CA ASN A 300 4.41 -4.68 16.27
C ASN A 300 4.01 -3.33 15.68
N LEU A 301 2.90 -3.33 14.94
CA LEU A 301 2.30 -2.11 14.41
C LEU A 301 1.90 -1.15 15.53
N ASN A 302 1.15 -1.63 16.52
CA ASN A 302 0.67 -0.80 17.63
C ASN A 302 1.82 -0.24 18.47
N SER A 303 2.84 -1.06 18.77
CA SER A 303 4.05 -0.59 19.46
C SER A 303 4.74 0.52 18.69
N TYR A 304 4.92 0.38 17.37
CA TYR A 304 5.55 1.43 16.57
C TYR A 304 4.72 2.71 16.54
N ILE A 305 3.40 2.59 16.38
CA ILE A 305 2.48 3.74 16.36
C ILE A 305 2.53 4.50 17.70
N ASP A 306 2.56 3.81 18.84
CA ASP A 306 2.63 4.47 20.15
C ASP A 306 3.96 5.23 20.37
N LEU A 307 5.04 4.76 19.75
CA LEU A 307 6.35 5.43 19.80
C LEU A 307 6.46 6.63 18.85
N MET A 308 5.67 6.63 17.77
CA MET A 308 5.76 7.61 16.70
C MET A 308 5.50 9.05 17.21
N GLY A 309 6.28 10.01 16.71
CA GLY A 309 6.15 11.43 17.07
C GLY A 309 6.76 11.81 18.43
N LYS A 310 7.34 10.87 19.16
CA LYS A 310 8.02 11.09 20.44
C LYS A 310 9.54 10.86 20.32
N LYS A 311 10.29 11.18 21.37
CA LYS A 311 11.73 10.92 21.48
C LYS A 311 11.96 9.87 22.56
N TRP A 312 12.71 8.84 22.22
CA TRP A 312 13.01 7.70 23.09
C TRP A 312 14.51 7.49 23.15
N LYS A 313 14.98 6.82 24.20
CA LYS A 313 16.40 6.54 24.40
C LYS A 313 16.54 5.13 24.95
N GLU A 314 17.24 4.29 24.18
CA GLU A 314 17.57 2.96 24.62
C GLU A 314 18.40 2.99 25.92
N ARG A 315 18.00 2.16 26.86
CA ARG A 315 18.68 1.95 28.14
C ARG A 315 18.92 0.46 28.34
N GLU A 316 20.19 0.10 28.44
CA GLU A 316 20.63 -1.25 28.78
C GLU A 316 20.36 -1.54 30.26
N GLU A 317 19.73 -2.68 30.56
CA GLU A 317 19.51 -3.22 31.90
C GLU A 317 20.04 -4.65 31.99
N SER A 318 20.20 -5.19 33.20
CA SER A 318 20.73 -6.55 33.43
C SER A 318 19.96 -7.67 32.72
N HIS A 319 18.70 -7.42 32.36
CA HIS A 319 17.81 -8.40 31.76
C HIS A 319 17.45 -8.11 30.29
N GLY A 320 18.00 -7.04 29.69
CA GLY A 320 17.73 -6.64 28.31
C GLY A 320 17.62 -5.13 28.12
N VAL A 321 17.15 -4.71 26.94
CA VAL A 321 17.06 -3.29 26.56
C VAL A 321 15.68 -2.73 26.90
N LEU A 322 15.61 -1.53 27.45
CA LEU A 322 14.41 -0.72 27.55
C LEU A 322 14.46 0.41 26.52
N LEU A 323 13.30 0.82 26.00
CA LEU A 323 13.17 1.98 25.10
C LEU A 323 12.61 3.22 25.79
#